data_AF-A0A4U3AKW9-F1
#
_entry.id   AF-A0A4U3AKW9-F1
#
_cell.length_a   1.000
_cell.length_b   1.000
_cell.length_c   1.000
_cell.angle_alpha   90.00
_cell.angle_beta   90.00
_cell.angle_gamma   90.00
#
_symmetry.space_group_name_H-M   'P 1'
#
loop_
_entity.id
_entity.type
_entity.pdbx_description
1 polymer ?
#
loop_
_entity_poly.entity_id
_entity_poly.type
_entity_poly.pdbx_seq_one_letter_code
_entity_poly.pdbx_strand_id
1 'polypeptide(L)'
;KDYYVYLIIFVLILIVLISFYYSKKIAKPLLQINDTTKKIAGLDFSETIPITTKDEIGDLSQNINTLSKALHSHIHQLQQDIEKEKQLENTRKEFIAGVSHELKTPLSIMKSCISILEDGVASNK
;
A
#
# COMPACT_ATOMS: atom_id res chain seq x y z
N LYS A 1 -28.31 -61.52 -12.33
CA LYS A 1 -26.89 -61.11 -12.52
C LYS A 1 -26.83 -59.72 -13.17
N ASP A 2 -27.78 -59.40 -14.04
CA ASP A 2 -27.88 -58.11 -14.75
C ASP A 2 -28.20 -56.91 -13.85
N TYR A 3 -28.84 -57.13 -12.69
CA TYR A 3 -29.11 -56.06 -11.72
C TYR A 3 -27.84 -55.36 -11.18
N TYR A 4 -26.72 -56.08 -11.07
CA TYR A 4 -25.45 -55.47 -10.66
C TYR A 4 -24.91 -54.47 -11.69
N VAL A 5 -25.14 -54.73 -12.99
CA VAL A 5 -24.69 -53.85 -14.07
C VAL A 5 -25.45 -52.53 -14.03
N TYR A 6 -26.76 -52.57 -13.87
CA TYR A 6 -27.58 -51.36 -13.71
C TYR A 6 -27.19 -50.55 -12.46
N LEU A 7 -26.89 -51.23 -11.35
CA LEU A 7 -26.45 -50.58 -10.11
C LEU A 7 -25.11 -49.85 -10.30
N ILE A 8 -24.13 -50.47 -10.96
CA ILE A 8 -22.83 -49.86 -11.24
C ILE A 8 -22.98 -48.61 -12.11
N ILE A 9 -23.81 -48.68 -13.17
CA ILE A 9 -24.06 -47.53 -14.06
C ILE A 9 -24.71 -46.38 -13.28
N PHE A 10 -25.67 -46.68 -12.41
CA PHE A 10 -26.32 -45.68 -11.56
C PHE A 10 -25.32 -44.99 -10.61
N VAL A 11 -24.46 -45.76 -9.94
CA VAL A 11 -23.43 -45.21 -9.05
C VAL A 11 -22.41 -44.37 -9.81
N LEU A 12 -22.00 -44.79 -11.01
CA LEU A 12 -21.10 -44.02 -11.87
C LEU A 12 -21.69 -42.66 -12.24
N ILE A 13 -22.97 -42.63 -12.63
CA ILE A 13 -23.67 -41.37 -12.93
C ILE A 13 -23.70 -40.48 -11.69
N LEU A 14 -23.99 -41.04 -10.51
CA LEU A 14 -24.05 -40.28 -9.27
C LEU A 14 -22.69 -39.66 -8.91
N ILE A 15 -21.59 -40.39 -9.08
CA ILE A 15 -20.22 -39.88 -8.85
C ILE A 15 -19.90 -38.72 -9.79
N VAL A 16 -20.25 -38.83 -11.08
CA VAL A 16 -20.01 -37.75 -12.05
C VAL A 16 -20.81 -36.49 -11.69
N LEU A 17 -22.08 -36.65 -11.31
CA LEU A 17 -22.93 -35.53 -10.88
C LEU A 17 -22.39 -34.84 -9.62
N ILE A 18 -21.99 -35.62 -8.61
CA ILE A 18 -21.41 -35.11 -7.36
C ILE A 18 -20.08 -34.41 -7.64
N SER A 19 -19.20 -35.01 -8.45
CA SER A 19 -17.92 -34.42 -8.84
C SER A 19 -18.10 -33.06 -9.53
N PHE A 20 -19.05 -32.98 -10.48
CA PHE A 20 -19.38 -31.73 -11.15
C PHE A 20 -19.92 -30.66 -10.19
N TYR A 21 -20.74 -31.08 -9.22
CA TYR A 21 -21.24 -30.20 -8.16
C TYR A 21 -20.10 -29.62 -7.29
N TYR A 22 -19.20 -30.47 -6.78
CA TYR A 22 -18.04 -30.04 -5.98
C TYR A 22 -17.08 -29.15 -6.77
N SER A 23 -16.84 -29.45 -8.05
CA SER A 23 -16.02 -28.62 -8.92
C SER A 23 -16.52 -27.18 -8.97
N LYS A 24 -17.84 -26.97 -9.12
CA LYS A 24 -18.44 -25.63 -9.17
C LYS A 24 -18.54 -24.94 -7.82
N LYS A 25 -18.81 -25.67 -6.73
CA LYS A 25 -19.09 -25.08 -5.42
C LYS A 25 -17.86 -24.89 -4.53
N ILE A 26 -16.80 -25.67 -4.75
CA ILE A 26 -15.60 -25.64 -3.89
C ILE A 26 -14.35 -25.32 -4.72
N ALA A 27 -14.04 -26.13 -5.73
CA ALA A 27 -12.76 -26.01 -6.45
C ALA A 27 -12.63 -24.68 -7.20
N LYS A 28 -13.68 -24.27 -7.91
CA LYS A 28 -13.66 -23.01 -8.69
C LYS A 28 -13.50 -21.76 -7.80
N PRO A 29 -14.26 -21.57 -6.71
CA PRO A 29 -14.05 -20.45 -5.78
C PRO A 29 -12.65 -20.43 -5.16
N LEU A 30 -12.11 -21.60 -4.75
CA LEU A 30 -10.78 -21.68 -4.14
C LEU A 30 -9.65 -21.29 -5.11
N LEU A 31 -9.75 -21.69 -6.38
CA LEU A 31 -8.80 -21.27 -7.40
C LEU A 31 -8.85 -19.75 -7.63
N GLN A 32 -10.05 -19.16 -7.66
CA GLN A 32 -10.21 -17.72 -7.78
C GLN A 32 -9.59 -16.96 -6.61
N ILE A 33 -9.84 -17.42 -5.37
CA ILE A 33 -9.22 -16.85 -4.16
C ILE A 33 -7.70 -16.85 -4.27
N ASN A 34 -7.12 -17.99 -4.66
CA ASN A 34 -5.67 -18.13 -4.80
C ASN A 34 -5.09 -17.20 -5.86
N ASP A 35 -5.73 -17.10 -7.02
CA ASP A 35 -5.24 -16.27 -8.12
C ASP A 35 -5.34 -14.78 -7.80
N THR A 36 -6.45 -14.32 -7.21
CA THR A 36 -6.58 -12.92 -6.76
C THR A 36 -5.61 -12.60 -5.61
N THR A 37 -5.39 -13.55 -4.69
CA THR A 37 -4.44 -13.36 -3.58
C THR A 37 -3.00 -13.21 -4.09
N LYS A 38 -2.62 -13.93 -5.17
CA LYS A 38 -1.33 -13.72 -5.84
C LYS A 38 -1.20 -12.33 -6.45
N LYS A 39 -2.27 -11.79 -7.03
CA LYS A 39 -2.31 -10.41 -7.55
C LYS A 39 -2.12 -9.39 -6.43
N ILE A 40 -2.84 -9.56 -5.32
CA ILE A 40 -2.69 -8.73 -4.11
C ILE A 40 -1.24 -8.76 -3.59
N ALA A 41 -0.61 -9.93 -3.55
CA ALA A 41 0.80 -10.06 -3.18
C ALA A 41 1.75 -9.30 -4.13
N GLY A 42 1.35 -9.14 -5.40
CA GLY A 42 2.01 -8.29 -6.39
C GLY A 42 1.63 -6.81 -6.33
N LEU A 43 0.96 -6.36 -5.25
CA LEU A 43 0.43 -5.00 -5.08
C LEU A 43 -0.63 -4.59 -6.11
N ASP A 44 -1.24 -5.55 -6.78
CA ASP A 44 -2.38 -5.34 -7.67
C ASP A 44 -3.68 -5.56 -6.89
N PHE A 45 -4.34 -4.45 -6.56
CA PHE A 45 -5.61 -4.41 -5.83
C PHE A 45 -6.82 -4.12 -6.75
N SER A 46 -6.65 -4.25 -8.07
CA SER A 46 -7.69 -3.91 -9.06
C SER A 46 -8.87 -4.88 -9.08
N GLU A 47 -8.65 -6.12 -8.62
CA GLU A 47 -9.65 -7.17 -8.58
C GLU A 47 -10.06 -7.53 -7.15
N THR A 48 -11.32 -7.98 -7.01
CA THR A 48 -11.85 -8.52 -5.75
C THR A 48 -12.34 -9.94 -5.95
N ILE A 49 -12.29 -10.72 -4.89
CA ILE A 49 -12.75 -12.10 -4.88
C ILE A 49 -14.29 -12.10 -4.82
N PRO A 50 -15.00 -12.72 -5.79
CA PRO A 50 -16.46 -12.76 -5.75
C PRO A 50 -16.96 -13.69 -4.64
N ILE A 51 -17.95 -13.23 -3.86
CA ILE A 51 -18.60 -14.04 -2.82
C ILE A 51 -19.68 -14.91 -3.48
N THR A 52 -19.34 -16.15 -3.82
CA THR A 52 -20.24 -17.07 -4.56
C THR A 52 -21.08 -17.99 -3.68
N THR A 53 -20.71 -18.10 -2.40
CA THR A 53 -21.31 -19.02 -1.42
C THR A 53 -21.56 -18.29 -0.10
N LYS A 54 -22.49 -18.81 0.71
CA LYS A 54 -22.82 -18.30 2.07
C LYS A 54 -22.36 -19.32 3.11
N ASP A 55 -21.08 -19.63 3.06
CA ASP A 55 -20.39 -20.62 3.87
C ASP A 55 -18.98 -20.11 4.21
N GLU A 56 -18.13 -20.96 4.76
CA GLU A 56 -16.76 -20.61 5.16
C GLU A 56 -15.91 -20.11 3.98
N ILE A 57 -16.19 -20.55 2.75
CA ILE A 57 -15.50 -20.07 1.54
C ILE A 57 -15.96 -18.63 1.21
N GLY A 58 -17.24 -18.35 1.39
CA GLY A 58 -17.79 -17.00 1.29
C GLY A 58 -17.18 -16.04 2.30
N ASP A 59 -17.11 -16.46 3.57
CA ASP A 59 -16.51 -15.67 4.65
C ASP A 59 -15.01 -15.43 4.41
N LEU A 60 -14.27 -16.45 3.96
CA LEU A 60 -12.87 -16.31 3.58
C LEU A 60 -12.68 -15.28 2.45
N SER A 61 -13.54 -15.33 1.43
CA SER A 61 -13.54 -14.37 0.32
C SER A 61 -13.74 -12.94 0.82
N GLN A 62 -14.69 -12.74 1.73
CA GLN A 62 -14.96 -11.44 2.34
C GLN A 62 -13.79 -10.94 3.19
N ASN A 63 -13.17 -11.83 3.98
CA ASN A 63 -12.03 -11.49 4.82
C ASN A 63 -10.82 -11.05 3.98
N ILE A 64 -10.51 -11.78 2.90
CA ILE A 64 -9.40 -11.41 2.02
C ILE A 64 -9.68 -10.10 1.27
N ASN A 65 -10.93 -9.87 0.83
CA ASN A 65 -11.29 -8.58 0.23
C ASN A 65 -11.13 -7.41 1.20
N THR A 66 -11.50 -7.60 2.46
CA THR A 66 -11.33 -6.59 3.51
C THR A 66 -9.85 -6.30 3.75
N LEU A 67 -9.03 -7.35 3.84
CA LEU A 67 -7.58 -7.23 3.95
C LEU A 67 -6.97 -6.50 2.76
N SER A 68 -7.35 -6.88 1.53
CA SER A 68 -6.92 -6.25 0.28
C SER A 68 -7.20 -4.74 0.29
N LYS A 69 -8.43 -4.34 0.67
CA LYS A 69 -8.84 -2.94 0.76
C LYS A 69 -8.06 -2.18 1.84
N ALA A 70 -7.85 -2.78 3.00
CA ALA A 70 -7.07 -2.16 4.07
C ALA A 70 -5.61 -1.93 3.64
N LEU A 71 -4.97 -2.93 3.04
CA LEU A 71 -3.62 -2.81 2.49
C LEU A 71 -3.52 -1.70 1.45
N HIS A 72 -4.42 -1.68 0.47
CA HIS A 72 -4.47 -0.62 -0.55
C HIS A 72 -4.58 0.77 0.06
N SER A 73 -5.47 0.94 1.04
CA SER A 73 -5.66 2.21 1.74
C SER A 73 -4.41 2.62 2.54
N HIS A 74 -3.76 1.70 3.23
CA HIS A 74 -2.57 1.99 4.02
C HIS A 74 -1.38 2.37 3.13
N ILE A 75 -1.20 1.70 1.99
CA ILE A 75 -0.16 2.07 1.02
C ILE A 75 -0.38 3.50 0.51
N HIS A 76 -1.62 3.84 0.15
CA HIS A 76 -1.95 5.19 -0.31
C HIS A 76 -1.71 6.25 0.78
N GLN A 77 -2.08 5.95 2.03
CA GLN A 77 -1.82 6.84 3.16
C GLN A 77 -0.32 7.06 3.38
N LEU A 78 0.49 5.99 3.34
CA LEU A 78 1.94 6.10 3.47
C LEU A 78 2.56 6.97 2.37
N GLN A 79 2.09 6.82 1.13
CA GLN A 79 2.55 7.67 0.02
C GLN A 79 2.21 9.15 0.26
N GLN A 80 1.01 9.44 0.76
CA GLN A 80 0.62 10.81 1.12
C GLN A 80 1.44 11.37 2.27
N ASP A 81 1.76 10.55 3.27
CA ASP A 81 2.55 10.98 4.43
C ASP A 81 4.01 11.26 4.04
N ILE A 82 4.61 10.44 3.17
CA ILE A 82 5.94 10.70 2.60
C ILE A 82 5.96 12.01 1.82
N GLU A 83 4.94 12.28 1.01
CA GLU A 83 4.86 13.53 0.25
C GLU A 83 4.72 14.75 1.17
N LYS A 84 3.91 14.65 2.22
CA LYS A 84 3.80 15.72 3.23
C LYS A 84 5.10 15.95 3.98
N GLU A 85 5.80 14.88 4.37
CA GLU A 85 7.08 14.96 5.07
C GLU A 85 8.11 15.69 4.20
N LYS A 86 8.17 15.35 2.91
CA LYS A 86 9.04 16.02 1.94
C LYS A 86 8.72 17.50 1.78
N GLN A 87 7.44 17.87 1.73
CA GLN A 87 7.02 19.27 1.68
C GLN A 87 7.40 20.04 2.94
N LEU A 88 7.25 19.41 4.12
CA LEU A 88 7.67 19.98 5.39
C LEU A 88 9.18 20.19 5.45
N GLU A 89 9.96 19.22 4.99
CA GLU A 89 11.42 19.31 4.93
C GLU A 89 11.88 20.46 4.01
N ASN A 90 11.27 20.61 2.84
CA ASN A 90 11.56 21.71 1.92
C ASN A 90 11.23 23.07 2.54
N THR A 91 10.04 23.20 3.13
CA THR A 91 9.61 24.44 3.81
C THR A 91 10.58 24.81 4.93
N ARG A 92 11.03 23.82 5.71
CA ARG A 92 12.03 24.03 6.77
C ARG A 92 13.37 24.52 6.20
N LYS A 93 13.84 23.95 5.09
CA LYS A 93 15.08 24.36 4.43
C LYS A 93 14.99 25.80 3.91
N GLU A 94 13.88 26.15 3.26
CA GLU A 94 13.62 27.51 2.77
C GLU A 94 13.58 28.52 3.91
N PHE A 95 12.92 28.19 5.03
CA PHE A 95 12.90 29.03 6.21
C PHE A 95 14.31 29.29 6.77
N ILE A 96 15.12 28.24 6.98
CA ILE A 96 16.48 28.37 7.51
C ILE A 96 17.36 29.20 6.56
N ALA A 97 17.25 28.98 5.25
CA ALA A 97 17.99 29.74 4.25
C ALA A 97 17.59 31.22 4.25
N GLY A 98 16.28 31.51 4.29
CA GLY A 98 15.73 32.87 4.40
C GLY A 98 16.24 33.59 5.63
N VAL A 99 16.10 32.98 6.81
CA VAL A 99 16.59 33.54 8.08
C VAL A 99 18.11 33.78 8.03
N SER A 100 18.88 32.83 7.50
CA SER A 100 20.34 32.98 7.39
C SER A 100 20.75 34.14 6.49
N HIS A 101 20.04 34.32 5.37
CA HIS A 101 20.29 35.42 4.44
C HIS A 101 19.98 36.77 5.09
N GLU A 102 18.84 36.86 5.78
CA GLU A 102 18.43 38.09 6.48
C GLU A 102 19.34 38.45 7.64
N LEU A 103 19.92 37.47 8.35
CA LEU A 103 20.87 37.71 9.45
C LEU A 103 22.29 38.05 8.96
N LYS A 104 22.73 37.50 7.82
CA LYS A 104 24.08 37.75 7.28
C LYS A 104 24.31 39.23 6.95
N THR A 105 23.29 39.91 6.46
CA THR A 105 23.35 41.33 6.07
C THR A 105 23.66 42.25 7.26
N PRO A 106 22.84 42.30 8.35
CA PRO A 106 23.11 43.15 9.49
C PRO A 106 24.42 42.77 10.21
N LEU A 107 24.77 41.48 10.30
CA LEU A 107 26.05 41.04 10.87
C LEU A 107 27.25 41.55 10.07
N SER A 108 27.17 41.53 8.75
CA SER A 108 28.24 42.06 7.87
C SER A 108 28.39 43.57 8.05
N ILE A 109 27.29 44.30 8.20
CA ILE A 109 27.30 45.74 8.49
C ILE A 109 27.97 45.99 9.86
N MET A 110 27.56 45.28 10.91
CA MET A 110 28.17 45.42 12.24
C MET A 110 29.68 45.13 12.21
N LYS A 111 30.09 44.04 11.54
CA LYS A 111 31.51 43.71 11.37
C LYS A 111 32.27 44.79 10.61
N SER A 112 31.69 45.32 9.52
CA SER A 112 32.29 46.41 8.75
C SER A 112 32.49 47.67 9.61
N CYS A 113 31.51 48.04 10.44
CA CYS A 113 31.64 49.17 11.35
C CYS A 113 32.76 48.96 12.37
N ILE A 114 32.88 47.76 12.95
CA ILE A 114 33.95 47.43 13.90
C ILE A 114 35.33 47.52 13.22
N SER A 115 35.50 46.98 12.02
CA SER A 115 36.78 47.03 11.31
C SER A 115 37.21 48.46 10.93
N ILE A 116 36.28 49.33 10.53
CA ILE A 116 36.58 50.75 10.26
C ILE A 116 37.09 51.45 11.53
N LEU A 117 36.48 51.14 12.69
CA LEU A 117 36.91 51.70 13.97
C LEU A 117 38.30 51.20 14.39
N GLU A 118 38.60 49.92 14.20
CA GLU A 118 39.93 49.36 14.50
C GLU A 118 41.03 49.99 13.62
N ASP A 119 40.80 50.16 12.32
CA ASP A 119 41.76 50.79 11.40
C ASP A 119 42.01 52.26 11.73
N GLY A 120 40.97 53.01 12.10
CA GLY A 120 41.09 54.41 12.53
C GLY A 120 41.87 54.59 13.83
N VAL A 121 41.81 53.61 14.74
CA VAL A 121 42.59 53.59 15.99
C VAL A 121 44.04 53.13 15.72
N ALA A 122 44.26 52.19 14.81
CA ALA A 122 45.59 51.73 14.42
C ALA A 122 46.41 52.77 13.65
N SER A 123 45.76 53.70 12.93
CA SER A 123 46.43 54.81 12.24
C SER A 123 46.90 55.95 13.17
N ASN A 124 46.56 55.92 14.47
CA ASN A 124 46.95 56.93 15.47
C ASN A 124 48.09 56.45 16.39
N LYS A 125 49.03 55.65 15.86
CA LYS A 125 50.32 55.34 16.48
C LYS A 125 51.42 55.52 15.46
#